data_AF-A0A945VZJ6-F1
#
_entry.id   AF-A0A945VZJ6-F1
#
_cell.length_a   1.000
_cell.length_b   1.000
_cell.length_c   1.000
_cell.angle_alpha   90.00
_cell.angle_beta   90.00
_cell.angle_gamma   90.00
#
_symmetry.space_group_name_H-M   'P 1'
#
loop_
_entity.id
_entity.type
_entity.pdbx_description
1 polymer ?
#
loop_
_entity_poly.entity_id
_entity_poly.type
_entity_poly.pdbx_seq_one_letter_code
_entity_poly.pdbx_strand_id
1 'polypeptide(L)' 'MSVKQLIRTRSGEKMTSLTPLKAIRAQCLECVGWVANDVRKCSSPKCSLYGFRMGNLK' A
#
# COMPACT_ATOMS: atom_id res chain seq x y z
N MET A 1 15.92 2.07 -4.98
CA MET A 1 16.01 0.64 -5.38
C MET A 1 14.60 0.11 -5.60
N SER A 2 14.40 -0.68 -6.65
CA SER A 2 13.12 -1.30 -6.99
C SER A 2 13.30 -2.81 -7.13
N VAL A 3 12.43 -3.59 -6.51
CA VAL A 3 12.49 -5.06 -6.53
C VAL A 3 11.24 -5.60 -7.21
N LYS A 4 11.40 -6.62 -8.06
CA LYS A 4 10.25 -7.33 -8.64
C LYS A 4 9.71 -8.30 -7.59
N GLN A 5 8.46 -8.09 -7.18
CA GLN A 5 7.78 -9.00 -6.26
C GLN A 5 6.39 -9.37 -6.76
N LEU A 6 5.92 -10.53 -6.31
CA LEU A 6 4.55 -10.99 -6.50
C LEU A 6 3.71 -10.42 -5.35
N ILE A 7 2.70 -9.63 -5.68
CA ILE A 7 1.82 -9.00 -4.69
C ILE A 7 0.37 -9.42 -4.91
N ARG A 8 -0.38 -9.40 -3.82
CA ARG A 8 -1.84 -9.55 -3.86
C ARG A 8 -2.47 -8.26 -4.38
N THR A 9 -3.61 -8.40 -5.03
CA THR A 9 -4.45 -7.33 -5.57
C THR A 9 -5.91 -7.70 -5.36
N ARG A 10 -6.84 -6.78 -5.61
CA ARG A 10 -8.29 -7.03 -5.50
C ARG A 10 -8.76 -8.26 -6.30
N SER A 11 -8.13 -8.53 -7.43
CA SER A 11 -8.55 -9.53 -8.42
C SER A 11 -7.61 -10.74 -8.51
N GLY A 12 -6.64 -10.89 -7.60
CA GLY A 12 -5.67 -12.00 -7.61
C GLY A 12 -4.24 -11.54 -7.36
N GLU A 13 -3.26 -12.28 -7.88
CA GLU A 13 -1.83 -12.00 -7.68
C GLU A 13 -1.20 -11.43 -8.95
N LYS A 14 -0.31 -10.44 -8.79
CA LYS A 14 0.39 -9.81 -9.91
C LYS A 14 1.86 -9.58 -9.58
N MET A 15 2.74 -9.91 -10.51
CA MET A 15 4.16 -9.57 -10.41
C MET A 15 4.39 -8.12 -10.87
N THR A 16 4.97 -7.29 -10.02
CA THR A 16 5.27 -5.89 -10.36
C THR A 16 6.56 -5.40 -9.69
N SER A 17 7.15 -4.35 -10.28
CA SER A 17 8.34 -3.71 -9.72
C SER A 17 7.92 -2.69 -8.66
N LEU A 18 8.28 -2.97 -7.41
CA LEU A 18 7.91 -2.17 -6.26
C LEU A 18 9.09 -1.36 -5.76
N THR A 19 8.86 -0.08 -5.56
CA THR A 19 9.65 0.75 -4.65
C THR A 19 9.05 0.65 -3.25
N PRO A 20 9.81 0.97 -2.18
CA PRO A 20 9.31 0.91 -0.81
C PRO A 20 7.97 1.63 -0.62
N LEU A 21 7.81 2.82 -1.21
CA LEU A 21 6.56 3.59 -1.14
C LEU A 21 5.39 2.89 -1.85
N LYS A 22 5.62 2.27 -3.01
CA LYS A 22 4.59 1.51 -3.71
C LYS A 22 4.20 0.25 -2.94
N ALA A 23 5.17 -0.41 -2.29
CA ALA A 23 4.93 -1.57 -1.44
C ALA A 23 4.06 -1.20 -0.24
N ILE A 24 4.40 -0.12 0.47
CA ILE A 24 3.60 0.38 1.60
C ILE A 24 2.17 0.71 1.15
N ARG A 25 2.01 1.40 0.01
CA ARG A 25 0.69 1.73 -0.53
C ARG A 25 -0.12 0.48 -0.88
N ALA A 26 0.50 -0.54 -1.46
CA ALA A 26 -0.15 -1.82 -1.75
C ALA A 26 -0.60 -2.51 -0.45
N GLN A 27 0.23 -2.51 0.59
CA GLN A 27 -0.11 -3.04 1.91
C GLN A 27 -1.30 -2.29 2.53
N CYS A 28 -1.32 -0.95 2.42
CA CYS A 28 -2.44 -0.16 2.90
C CYS A 28 -3.74 -0.48 2.14
N LEU A 29 -3.66 -0.70 0.82
CA LEU A 29 -4.81 -1.11 0.02
C LEU A 29 -5.30 -2.49 0.44
N GLU A 30 -4.41 -3.46 0.65
CA GLU A 30 -4.79 -4.80 1.13
C GLU A 30 -5.49 -4.71 2.50
N CYS A 31 -4.92 -3.95 3.44
CA CYS A 31 -5.43 -3.80 4.80
C CYS A 31 -6.86 -3.24 4.86
N VAL A 32 -7.22 -2.29 3.98
CA VAL A 32 -8.57 -1.68 3.94
C VAL A 32 -9.53 -2.38 2.96
N GLY A 33 -9.16 -3.52 2.40
CA GLY A 33 -10.04 -4.28 1.48
C GLY A 33 -10.07 -3.74 0.04
N TRP A 34 -8.94 -3.20 -0.44
CA TRP A 34 -8.72 -2.71 -1.80
C TRP A 34 -9.56 -1.49 -2.20
N VAL A 35 -10.05 -0.73 -1.21
CA VAL A 35 -10.78 0.53 -1.42
C VAL A 35 -9.84 1.71 -1.21
N ALA A 36 -9.45 2.38 -2.29
CA ALA A 36 -8.49 3.49 -2.25
C ALA A 36 -8.96 4.69 -1.39
N ASN A 37 -10.27 4.93 -1.33
CA ASN A 37 -10.85 5.97 -0.48
C ASN A 37 -10.64 5.69 1.01
N ASP A 38 -10.67 4.42 1.42
CA ASP A 38 -10.54 4.04 2.82
C ASP A 38 -9.08 4.14 3.29
N VAL A 39 -8.10 4.01 2.40
CA VAL A 39 -6.71 4.36 2.71
C VAL A 39 -6.59 5.84 3.10
N ARG A 40 -7.32 6.73 2.40
CA ARG A 40 -7.31 8.17 2.72
C ARG A 40 -8.03 8.44 4.04
N LYS A 41 -9.17 7.78 4.26
CA LYS A 41 -10.02 7.89 5.46
C LYS A 41 -9.58 7.01 6.63
N CYS A 42 -8.44 6.31 6.53
CA CYS A 42 -7.95 5.42 7.55
C CYS A 42 -7.84 6.16 8.90
N SER A 43 -8.48 5.61 9.94
CA SER A 43 -8.56 6.19 11.28
C SER A 43 -7.50 5.65 12.25
N SER A 44 -6.42 5.03 11.73
CA SER A 44 -5.35 4.43 12.54
C SER A 44 -4.05 5.28 12.52
N PRO A 45 -3.99 6.39 13.28
CA PRO A 45 -2.80 7.26 13.30
C PRO A 45 -1.60 6.60 13.98
N LYS A 46 -1.82 5.57 14.80
CA LYS A 46 -0.77 4.80 15.48
C LYS A 46 -0.08 3.78 14.57
N CYS A 47 -0.59 3.56 13.35
CA CYS A 47 0.06 2.67 12.40
C CYS A 47 1.38 3.27 11.92
N SER A 48 2.49 2.53 12.00
CA SER A 48 3.81 2.97 11.53
C SER A 48 3.83 3.36 10.04
N LEU A 49 2.90 2.81 9.25
CA LEU A 49 2.76 3.10 7.82
C LEU A 49 1.84 4.31 7.55
N TYR A 50 1.16 4.87 8.56
CA TYR A 50 0.15 5.91 8.38
C TYR A 50 0.68 7.16 7.66
N GLY A 51 1.93 7.55 7.92
CA GLY A 51 2.59 8.67 7.26
C GLY A 51 2.84 8.44 5.76
N PHE A 52 3.08 7.19 5.38
CA PHE A 52 3.51 6.79 4.03
C PHE A 52 2.38 6.22 3.18
N ARG A 53 1.17 6.06 3.74
CA ARG A 53 0.00 5.43 3.08
C ARG A 53 -0.40 6.03 1.74
N MET A 54 -0.05 7.31 1.52
CA MET A 54 -0.32 8.01 0.26
C MET A 54 0.77 7.83 -0.79
N GLY A 55 1.84 7.09 -0.51
CA GLY A 55 2.95 6.86 -1.43
C GLY A 55 3.90 8.04 -1.57
N ASN A 56 3.83 9.00 -0.64
CA ASN A 56 4.71 10.17 -0.60
C ASN A 56 5.66 10.03 0.60
N LEU A 57 6.89 10.48 0.42
CA LEU A 57 7.80 10.74 1.54
C LEU A 57 7.25 11.98 2.25
N LYS A 58 6.80 11.79 3.48
CA LYS A 58 6.40 12.89 4.35
C LYS A 58 7.63 13.58 4.93
#